data_AF-A0A7J4EUF9-F1
#
_entry.id   AF-A0A7J4EUF9-F1
#
_cell.length_a   1.000
_cell.length_b   1.000
_cell.length_c   1.000
_cell.angle_alpha   90.00
_cell.angle_beta   90.00
_cell.angle_gamma   90.00
#
_symmetry.space_group_name_H-M   'P 1'
#
loop_
_entity.id
_entity.type
_entity.pdbx_description
1 polymer ?
#
loop_
_entity_poly.entity_id
_entity_poly.type
_entity_poly.pdbx_seq_one_letter_code
_entity_poly.pdbx_strand_id
1 'polypeptide(L)'
;MSEVVKITKKGQATIPKHLREKFGFTDRAIVVEAEDGIIFKPVPDISKEKGSLKDIFEEKTVKELIDEVRREDREKERFMKKYGGI
;
A
#
# COMPACT_ATOMS: atom_id res chain seq x y z
N MET A 1 -22.73 2.41 -20.30
CA MET A 1 -23.33 3.76 -20.15
C MET A 1 -22.19 4.76 -20.19
N SER A 2 -22.24 5.73 -21.09
CA SER A 2 -21.18 6.74 -21.28
C SER A 2 -21.79 8.13 -21.11
N GLU A 3 -21.05 9.04 -20.46
CA GLU A 3 -21.46 10.42 -20.24
C GLU A 3 -20.40 11.35 -20.82
N VAL A 4 -20.82 12.45 -21.45
CA VAL A 4 -19.92 13.47 -22.01
C VAL A 4 -19.73 14.57 -20.97
N VAL A 5 -18.47 14.84 -20.61
CA VAL A 5 -18.10 15.93 -19.71
C VAL A 5 -17.41 17.06 -20.46
N LYS A 6 -17.57 18.30 -20.00
CA LYS A 6 -16.83 19.44 -20.54
C LYS A 6 -15.39 19.41 -20.06
N ILE A 7 -14.45 19.51 -20.99
CA ILE A 7 -13.04 19.77 -20.70
C ILE A 7 -12.82 21.29 -20.77
N THR A 8 -12.23 21.86 -19.73
CA THR A 8 -11.91 23.30 -19.72
C THR A 8 -10.77 23.61 -20.70
N LYS A 9 -10.57 24.89 -21.06
CA LYS A 9 -9.43 25.30 -21.89
C LYS A 9 -8.06 24.91 -21.32
N LYS A 10 -7.98 24.70 -20.00
CA LYS A 10 -6.78 24.27 -19.28
C LYS A 10 -6.67 22.74 -19.13
N GLY A 11 -7.58 21.97 -19.75
CA GLY A 11 -7.55 20.51 -19.72
C GLY A 11 -8.19 19.86 -18.48
N GLN A 12 -8.93 20.61 -17.66
CA GLN A 12 -9.60 20.03 -16.49
C GLN A 12 -10.92 19.38 -16.89
N ALA A 13 -11.17 18.18 -16.37
CA ALA A 13 -12.45 17.48 -16.47
C ALA A 13 -12.91 17.09 -15.06
N THR A 14 -14.20 17.23 -14.80
CA THR A 14 -14.80 16.88 -13.51
C THR A 14 -15.39 15.48 -13.57
N ILE A 15 -15.02 14.60 -12.64
CA ILE A 15 -15.67 13.29 -12.46
C ILE A 15 -17.08 13.52 -11.87
N PRO A 16 -18.16 13.08 -12.54
CA PRO A 16 -19.51 13.17 -12.01
C PRO A 16 -19.64 12.58 -10.61
N LYS A 17 -20.43 13.23 -9.74
CA LYS A 17 -20.54 12.89 -8.31
C LYS A 17 -20.86 11.40 -8.08
N HIS A 18 -21.79 10.85 -8.85
CA HIS A 18 -22.18 9.45 -8.72
C HIS A 18 -21.03 8.47 -9.03
N LEU A 19 -20.15 8.78 -9.98
CA LEU A 19 -18.95 7.98 -10.26
C LEU A 19 -17.88 8.19 -9.17
N ARG A 20 -17.73 9.43 -8.68
CA ARG A 20 -16.81 9.74 -7.59
C ARG A 20 -17.13 8.91 -6.34
N GLU A 21 -18.40 8.86 -5.95
CA GLU A 21 -18.90 8.09 -4.81
C GLU A 21 -18.80 6.59 -5.06
N LYS A 22 -19.24 6.11 -6.23
CA LYS A 22 -19.22 4.69 -6.58
C LYS A 22 -17.83 4.07 -6.55
N PHE A 23 -16.82 4.81 -7.02
CA PHE A 23 -15.44 4.31 -7.12
C PHE A 23 -14.51 4.83 -6.01
N GLY A 24 -15.03 5.61 -5.04
CA GLY A 24 -14.26 6.07 -3.89
C GLY A 24 -13.17 7.09 -4.23
N PHE A 25 -13.37 7.94 -5.22
CA PHE A 25 -12.41 8.99 -5.58
C PHE A 25 -12.39 10.12 -4.55
N THR A 26 -11.20 10.45 -4.05
CA THR A 26 -10.95 11.59 -3.16
C THR A 26 -10.54 12.82 -3.98
N ASP A 27 -9.44 13.48 -3.64
CA ASP A 27 -8.89 14.66 -4.31
C ASP A 27 -7.87 14.32 -5.41
N ARG A 28 -7.46 13.05 -5.50
CA ARG A 28 -6.42 12.57 -6.42
C ARG A 28 -6.85 11.28 -7.11
N ALA A 29 -6.30 11.07 -8.30
CA ALA A 29 -6.49 9.87 -9.11
C ALA A 29 -5.16 9.48 -9.77
N ILE A 30 -4.96 8.18 -9.96
CA ILE A 30 -3.90 7.65 -10.81
C ILE A 30 -4.41 7.66 -12.25
N VAL A 31 -3.62 8.20 -13.18
CA VAL A 31 -3.94 8.21 -14.61
C VAL A 31 -3.01 7.22 -15.31
N VAL A 32 -3.59 6.29 -16.07
CA VAL A 32 -2.86 5.28 -16.83
C VAL A 32 -3.30 5.34 -18.28
N GLU A 33 -2.34 5.31 -19.19
CA GLU A 33 -2.59 5.16 -20.62
C GLU A 33 -3.03 3.72 -20.93
N ALA A 34 -4.02 3.58 -21.81
CA ALA A 34 -4.58 2.32 -22.27
C ALA A 34 -4.78 2.39 -23.79
N GLU A 35 -5.03 1.24 -24.41
CA GLU A 35 -5.17 1.13 -25.87
C GLU A 35 -6.21 2.09 -26.46
N ASP A 36 -7.36 2.22 -25.79
CA ASP A 36 -8.48 3.07 -26.24
C ASP A 36 -8.61 4.39 -25.47
N GLY A 37 -7.58 4.83 -24.73
CA GLY A 37 -7.58 6.13 -24.07
C GLY A 37 -6.91 6.14 -22.69
N ILE A 38 -7.55 6.78 -21.71
CA ILE A 38 -6.99 6.95 -20.37
C ILE A 38 -7.91 6.37 -19.29
N ILE A 39 -7.32 5.69 -18.33
CA ILE A 39 -8.01 5.12 -17.16
C ILE A 39 -7.66 5.95 -15.93
N PHE A 40 -8.67 6.45 -15.25
CA PHE A 40 -8.54 7.04 -13.91
C PHE A 40 -8.83 5.98 -12.86
N LYS A 41 -7.92 5.80 -11.89
CA LYS A 41 -8.09 4.92 -10.73
C LYS A 41 -8.07 5.75 -9.45
N PRO A 42 -8.86 5.40 -8.42
CA PRO A 42 -8.74 6.06 -7.12
C PRO A 42 -7.34 5.82 -6.54
N VAL A 43 -6.80 6.80 -5.82
CA VAL A 43 -5.55 6.60 -5.08
C VAL A 43 -5.86 5.74 -3.85
N PRO A 44 -5.16 4.60 -3.67
CA PRO A 44 -5.36 3.77 -2.48
C PRO A 44 -4.99 4.55 -1.23
N ASP A 45 -5.83 4.43 -0.22
CA ASP A 45 -5.59 5.05 1.08
C ASP A 45 -4.68 4.12 1.90
N ILE A 46 -3.38 4.44 1.92
CA ILE A 46 -2.35 3.69 2.67
C ILE A 46 -2.73 3.57 4.16
N SER A 47 -3.49 4.54 4.71
CA SER A 47 -3.93 4.49 6.11
C SER A 47 -4.93 3.36 6.36
N LYS A 48 -5.71 2.95 5.35
CA LYS A 48 -6.63 1.80 5.39
C LYS A 48 -5.92 0.46 5.16
N GLU A 49 -4.70 0.47 4.62
CA GLU A 49 -3.89 -0.74 4.46
C GLU A 49 -3.09 -1.11 5.73
N LYS A 50 -3.19 -0.31 6.81
CA LYS A 50 -2.59 -0.65 8.11
C LYS A 50 -3.17 -1.98 8.61
N GLY A 51 -2.31 -3.00 8.67
CA GLY A 51 -2.70 -4.35 9.11
C GLY A 51 -3.18 -5.26 7.98
N SER A 52 -3.07 -4.87 6.71
CA SER A 52 -3.37 -5.74 5.55
C SER A 52 -2.55 -7.04 5.51
N LEU A 53 -1.36 -7.03 6.10
CA LEU A 53 -0.52 -8.23 6.23
C LEU A 53 -0.82 -9.04 7.50
N LYS A 54 -1.77 -8.63 8.35
CA LYS A 54 -2.03 -9.31 9.64
C LYS A 54 -2.39 -10.79 9.44
N ASP A 55 -3.11 -11.11 8.38
CA ASP A 55 -3.53 -12.48 8.05
C ASP A 55 -2.41 -13.33 7.44
N ILE A 56 -1.26 -12.74 7.09
CA ILE A 56 -0.06 -13.49 6.67
C ILE A 56 0.72 -13.98 7.89
N PHE A 57 0.54 -13.32 9.04
CA PHE A 57 1.21 -13.61 10.30
C PHE A 57 0.25 -14.38 11.24
N GLU A 58 -0.27 -15.53 10.77
CA GLU A 58 -1.26 -16.33 11.54
C GLU A 58 -0.67 -16.94 12.83
N GLU A 59 0.61 -17.31 12.83
CA GLU A 59 1.22 -18.05 13.95
C GLU A 59 2.05 -17.19 14.92
N LYS A 60 2.57 -16.05 14.47
CA LYS A 60 3.40 -15.14 15.28
C LYS A 60 3.15 -13.70 14.85
N THR A 61 2.88 -12.83 15.80
CA THR A 61 2.84 -11.39 15.58
C THR A 61 4.19 -10.88 15.07
N VAL A 62 4.18 -9.79 14.30
CA VAL A 62 5.41 -9.10 13.84
C VAL A 62 6.36 -8.82 15.01
N LYS A 63 5.82 -8.54 16.19
CA LYS A 63 6.60 -8.31 17.41
C LYS A 63 7.33 -9.58 17.88
N GLU A 64 6.65 -10.72 17.91
CA GLU A 64 7.26 -12.00 18.28
C GLU A 64 8.35 -12.42 17.32
N LEU A 65 8.15 -12.20 16.01
CA LEU A 65 9.17 -12.46 14.99
C LEU A 65 10.42 -11.60 15.21
N ILE A 66 10.25 -10.31 15.47
CA ILE A 66 11.36 -9.38 15.76
C ILE A 66 12.09 -9.77 17.05
N ASP A 67 11.35 -10.18 18.09
CA ASP A 67 11.95 -10.55 19.37
C ASP A 67 12.71 -11.88 19.30
N GLU A 68 12.28 -12.81 18.44
CA GLU A 68 12.98 -14.06 18.14
C GLU A 68 14.29 -13.81 17.40
N VAL A 69 14.28 -13.02 16.32
CA VAL A 69 15.50 -12.63 15.60
C VAL A 69 16.51 -11.95 16.54
N ARG A 70 16.05 -11.04 17.41
CA ARG A 70 16.91 -10.40 18.42
C ARG A 70 17.44 -11.40 19.45
N ARG A 71 16.71 -12.46 19.77
CA ARG A 71 17.18 -13.51 20.69
C ARG A 71 18.27 -14.32 20.02
N GLU A 72 18.07 -14.75 18.78
CA GLU A 72 19.08 -15.47 18.00
C GLU A 72 20.38 -14.67 17.84
N ASP A 73 20.28 -13.38 17.54
CA ASP A 73 21.46 -12.52 17.40
C ASP A 73 22.26 -12.44 18.72
N ARG A 74 21.56 -12.28 19.85
CA ARG A 74 22.21 -12.28 21.18
C ARG A 74 22.83 -13.63 21.53
N GLU A 75 22.23 -14.74 21.11
CA GLU A 75 22.76 -16.08 21.32
C GLU A 75 24.00 -16.33 20.46
N LYS A 76 23.98 -15.89 19.19
CA LYS A 76 25.14 -15.92 18.30
C LYS A 76 26.27 -15.07 18.83
N GLU A 77 26.01 -13.85 19.31
CA GLU A 77 27.02 -13.00 19.94
C GLU A 77 27.63 -13.66 21.19
N ARG A 78 26.81 -14.27 22.04
CA ARG A 78 27.31 -15.01 23.22
C ARG A 78 28.13 -16.23 22.83
N PHE A 79 27.71 -16.95 21.79
CA PHE A 79 28.42 -18.13 21.28
C PHE A 79 29.77 -17.72 20.68
N MET A 80 29.80 -16.68 19.85
CA MET A 80 31.01 -16.09 19.28
C MET A 80 31.94 -15.55 20.37
N LYS A 81 31.42 -14.94 21.44
CA LYS A 81 32.25 -14.47 22.57
C LYS A 81 32.80 -15.62 23.41
N LYS A 82 32.10 -16.75 23.49
CA LYS A 82 32.49 -17.92 24.29
C LYS A 82 33.46 -18.85 23.56
N TYR A 83 33.35 -18.97 22.23
CA TYR A 83 34.11 -19.92 21.42
C TYR A 83 34.96 -19.28 20.32
N GLY A 84 34.78 -17.99 20.03
CA GLY A 84 35.53 -17.24 19.02
C GLY A 84 36.70 -16.43 19.57
N GLY A 85 37.13 -16.69 20.80
CA GLY A 85 38.42 -16.21 21.30
C GLY A 85 39.55 -17.08 20.75
N ILE A 86 40.25 -16.60 19.73
CA ILE A 86 41.66 -16.93 19.46
C ILE A 86 42.50 -15.89 20.19
#